data_AF-A0A1F8P0P8-F1
#
_entry.id   AF-A0A1F8P0P8-F1
#
_cell.length_a   1.000
_cell.length_b   1.000
_cell.length_c   1.000
_cell.angle_alpha   90.00
_cell.angle_beta   90.00
_cell.angle_gamma   90.00
#
_symmetry.space_group_name_H-M   'P 1'
#
loop_
_entity.id
_entity.type
_entity.pdbx_description
1 polymer ?
#
loop_
_entity_poly.entity_id
_entity_poly.type
_entity_poly.pdbx_seq_one_letter_code
_entity_poly.pdbx_strand_id
1 'polypeptide(L)'
;MRTEGHRFEELDNYMESDKFTHREKMALRYCDIMMTNPYEADQDFWDAFLQEFTYAQAVELGHFIALRIAGQRWIMSVRAEHGQLAEFLEQKKKDAEVIA
;
A
#
# COMPACT_ATOMS: atom_id res chain seq x y z
N MET A 1 10.11 -10.99 0.87
CA MET A 1 9.60 -11.27 2.22
C MET A 1 8.97 -12.66 2.17
N ARG A 2 9.48 -13.66 2.90
CA ARG A 2 8.83 -14.99 2.92
C ARG A 2 7.58 -14.89 3.80
N THR A 3 6.42 -15.14 3.23
CA THR A 3 5.10 -15.09 3.89
C THR A 3 4.54 -16.48 4.17
N GLU A 4 5.36 -17.53 4.12
CA GLU A 4 4.95 -18.93 4.31
C GLU A 4 4.10 -19.12 5.58
N GLY A 5 2.83 -19.46 5.39
CA GLY A 5 1.85 -19.70 6.46
C GLY A 5 1.19 -18.44 7.04
N HIS A 6 1.54 -17.25 6.56
CA HIS A 6 0.95 -15.99 7.02
C HIS A 6 -0.34 -15.67 6.25
N ARG A 7 -1.29 -14.95 6.88
CA ARG A 7 -2.53 -14.51 6.21
C ARG A 7 -2.31 -13.67 4.94
N PHE A 8 -1.10 -13.13 4.75
CA PHE A 8 -0.77 -12.34 3.57
C PHE A 8 -0.65 -13.15 2.28
N GLU A 9 -0.54 -14.48 2.37
CA GLU A 9 -0.57 -15.35 1.19
C GLU A 9 -1.96 -15.38 0.53
N GLU A 10 -2.99 -15.09 1.29
CA GLU A 10 -4.38 -15.08 0.83
C GLU A 10 -4.84 -13.67 0.42
N LEU A 11 -3.92 -12.71 0.29
CA LEU A 11 -4.26 -11.34 -0.12
C LEU A 11 -4.79 -11.26 -1.55
N ASP A 12 -4.47 -12.19 -2.44
CA ASP A 12 -5.06 -12.16 -3.79
C ASP A 12 -6.55 -12.57 -3.77
N ASN A 13 -6.98 -13.32 -2.74
CA ASN A 13 -8.34 -13.85 -2.58
C ASN A 13 -8.93 -13.52 -1.19
N TYR A 14 -8.61 -12.34 -0.64
CA TYR A 14 -8.96 -11.99 0.75
C TYR A 14 -10.47 -12.00 1.02
N MET A 15 -11.31 -11.81 0.00
CA MET A 15 -12.76 -11.85 0.14
C MET A 15 -13.28 -13.24 0.56
N GLU A 16 -12.63 -14.30 0.05
CA GLU A 16 -12.99 -15.70 0.32
C GLU A 16 -12.25 -16.27 1.53
N SER A 17 -11.14 -15.64 1.93
CA SER A 17 -10.31 -16.08 3.05
C SER A 17 -11.01 -15.95 4.40
N ASP A 18 -10.92 -16.98 5.23
CA ASP A 18 -11.38 -16.98 6.62
C ASP A 18 -10.38 -16.30 7.58
N LYS A 19 -9.20 -15.91 7.08
CA LYS A 19 -8.13 -15.27 7.88
C LYS A 19 -8.31 -13.76 8.04
N PHE A 20 -9.30 -13.18 7.37
CA PHE A 20 -9.64 -11.76 7.46
C PHE A 20 -11.04 -11.57 8.03
N THR A 21 -11.16 -10.64 8.97
CA THR A 21 -12.45 -10.18 9.48
C THR A 21 -13.21 -9.41 8.41
N HIS A 22 -14.54 -9.27 8.56
CA HIS A 22 -15.35 -8.48 7.62
C HIS A 22 -14.83 -7.04 7.48
N ARG A 23 -14.52 -6.39 8.60
CA ARG A 23 -13.91 -5.06 8.64
C ARG A 23 -12.59 -4.97 7.85
N GLU A 24 -11.72 -5.96 7.97
CA GLU A 24 -10.46 -6.00 7.22
C GLU A 24 -10.70 -6.21 5.72
N LYS A 25 -11.65 -7.08 5.35
CA LYS A 25 -12.05 -7.26 3.94
C LYS A 25 -12.57 -5.97 3.33
N MET A 26 -13.37 -5.18 4.07
CA MET A 26 -13.85 -3.88 3.61
C MET A 26 -12.71 -2.86 3.42
N ALA A 27 -11.71 -2.86 4.31
CA ALA A 27 -10.52 -2.02 4.15
C ALA A 27 -9.66 -2.43 2.94
N LEU A 28 -9.47 -3.73 2.72
CA LEU A 28 -8.75 -4.26 1.56
C LEU A 28 -9.48 -3.95 0.25
N ARG A 29 -10.81 -4.10 0.24
CA ARG A 29 -11.63 -3.71 -0.92
C ARG A 29 -11.56 -2.23 -1.22
N TYR A 30 -11.54 -1.37 -0.20
CA TYR A 30 -11.33 0.05 -0.41
C TYR A 30 -9.95 0.32 -1.05
N CYS A 31 -8.91 -0.39 -0.61
CA CYS A 31 -7.57 -0.30 -1.20
C CYS A 31 -7.57 -0.71 -2.68
N ASP A 32 -8.23 -1.81 -3.04
CA ASP A 32 -8.32 -2.28 -4.42
C ASP A 32 -9.03 -1.27 -5.31
N ILE A 33 -10.21 -0.78 -4.90
CA ILE A 33 -10.98 0.24 -5.63
C ILE A 33 -10.11 1.48 -5.89
N MET A 34 -9.38 1.96 -4.88
CA MET A 34 -8.49 3.11 -5.03
C MET A 34 -7.29 2.84 -5.95
N MET A 35 -6.82 1.59 -6.04
CA MET A 35 -5.69 1.20 -6.88
C MET A 35 -6.10 1.00 -8.35
N THR A 36 -7.29 0.47 -8.61
CA THR A 36 -7.77 0.05 -9.93
C THR A 36 -8.71 1.06 -10.56
N ASN A 37 -9.87 1.31 -9.93
CA ASN A 37 -10.95 2.12 -10.46
C ASN A 37 -11.74 2.81 -9.34
N PRO A 38 -11.44 4.09 -9.04
CA PRO A 38 -12.08 4.79 -7.92
C PRO A 38 -13.59 5.01 -8.10
N TYR A 39 -14.12 4.86 -9.31
CA TYR A 39 -15.57 4.98 -9.57
C TYR A 39 -16.37 3.75 -9.10
N GLU A 40 -15.70 2.66 -8.70
CA GLU A 40 -16.34 1.50 -8.05
C GLU A 40 -16.66 1.75 -6.56
N ALA A 41 -16.20 2.87 -5.98
CA ALA A 41 -16.68 3.35 -4.69
C ALA A 41 -18.08 3.98 -4.84
N ASP A 42 -19.05 3.16 -5.22
CA ASP A 42 -20.45 3.55 -5.39
C ASP A 42 -21.19 3.62 -4.04
N GLN A 43 -22.48 3.97 -4.09
CA GLN A 43 -23.30 4.13 -2.89
C GLN A 43 -23.39 2.83 -2.07
N ASP A 44 -23.56 1.69 -2.74
CA ASP A 44 -23.68 0.39 -2.08
C ASP A 44 -22.39 0.02 -1.34
N PHE A 45 -21.23 0.32 -1.93
CA PHE A 45 -19.95 0.19 -1.26
C PHE A 45 -19.85 1.09 -0.03
N TRP A 46 -20.18 2.39 -0.15
CA TRP A 46 -20.09 3.33 0.98
C TRP A 46 -21.03 2.96 2.11
N ASP A 47 -22.23 2.50 1.80
CA ASP A 47 -23.23 2.08 2.79
C ASP A 47 -22.76 0.84 3.56
N ALA A 48 -22.10 -0.12 2.90
CA ALA A 48 -21.49 -1.27 3.57
C ALA A 48 -20.23 -0.88 4.35
N PHE A 49 -19.38 -0.02 3.78
CA PHE A 49 -18.11 0.39 4.38
C PHE A 49 -18.32 1.20 5.67
N LEU A 50 -19.31 2.10 5.68
CA LEU A 50 -19.62 2.95 6.82
C LEU A 50 -20.37 2.23 7.96
N GLN A 51 -20.78 0.97 7.76
CA GLN A 51 -21.20 0.10 8.87
C GLN A 51 -20.01 -0.34 9.73
N GLU A 52 -18.80 -0.41 9.14
CA GLU A 52 -17.58 -0.89 9.79
C GLU A 52 -16.63 0.25 10.20
N PHE A 53 -16.70 1.39 9.51
CA PHE A 53 -15.82 2.53 9.70
C PHE A 53 -16.58 3.83 9.91
N THR A 54 -16.09 4.68 10.80
CA THR A 54 -16.59 6.06 10.88
C THR A 54 -16.09 6.89 9.70
N TYR A 55 -16.74 8.01 9.41
CA TYR A 55 -16.27 8.96 8.40
C TYR A 55 -14.81 9.42 8.63
N ALA A 56 -14.41 9.66 9.88
CA ALA A 56 -13.03 10.02 10.19
C ALA A 56 -12.04 8.90 9.81
N GLN A 57 -12.37 7.65 10.16
CA GLN A 57 -11.55 6.50 9.81
C GLN A 57 -11.52 6.25 8.29
N ALA A 58 -12.62 6.51 7.58
CA ALA A 58 -12.70 6.43 6.12
C ALA A 58 -11.73 7.41 5.45
N VAL A 59 -11.70 8.66 5.94
CA VAL A 59 -10.80 9.71 5.45
C VAL A 59 -9.34 9.35 5.75
N GLU A 60 -9.03 8.93 6.97
CA GLU A 60 -7.67 8.52 7.36
C GLU A 60 -7.16 7.35 6.51
N LEU A 61 -7.98 6.32 6.33
CA LEU A 61 -7.64 5.15 5.52
C LEU A 61 -7.46 5.53 4.05
N GLY A 62 -8.38 6.32 3.50
CA GLY A 62 -8.31 6.80 2.11
C GLY A 62 -7.05 7.65 1.86
N HIS A 63 -6.72 8.55 2.79
CA HIS A 63 -5.50 9.35 2.73
C HIS A 63 -4.24 8.48 2.75
N PHE A 64 -4.18 7.51 3.67
CA PHE A 64 -3.06 6.58 3.76
C PHE A 64 -2.88 5.79 2.45
N ILE A 65 -3.96 5.21 1.92
CA ILE A 65 -3.92 4.44 0.67
C ILE A 65 -3.44 5.33 -0.49
N ALA A 66 -4.03 6.51 -0.67
CA ALA A 66 -3.68 7.42 -1.75
C ALA A 66 -2.20 7.84 -1.71
N LEU A 67 -1.68 8.18 -0.53
CA LEU A 67 -0.29 8.55 -0.34
C LEU A 67 0.67 7.41 -0.71
N ARG A 68 0.34 6.17 -0.33
CA ARG A 68 1.16 5.00 -0.63
C ARG A 68 1.16 4.64 -2.11
N ILE A 69 0.00 4.70 -2.78
CA ILE A 69 -0.09 4.46 -4.22
C ILE A 69 0.72 5.51 -4.99
N ALA A 70 0.55 6.80 -4.65
CA ALA A 70 1.31 7.87 -5.29
C ALA A 70 2.81 7.72 -5.08
N GLY A 71 3.24 7.42 -3.85
CA GLY A 71 4.64 7.18 -3.53
C GLY A 71 5.23 6.01 -4.32
N GLN A 72 4.52 4.88 -4.40
CA GLN A 72 4.96 3.72 -5.18
C GLN A 72 5.08 4.04 -6.67
N ARG A 73 4.08 4.73 -7.25
CA ARG A 73 4.11 5.15 -8.66
C ARG A 73 5.26 6.10 -8.96
N TRP A 74 5.59 7.00 -8.02
CA TRP A 74 6.74 7.88 -8.15
C TRP A 74 8.07 7.11 -8.11
N ILE A 75 8.24 6.13 -7.21
CA ILE A 75 9.44 5.27 -7.18
C ILE A 75 9.62 4.54 -8.52
N MET A 76 8.53 4.03 -9.09
CA MET A 76 8.56 3.38 -10.41
C MET A 76 8.95 4.32 -11.53
N SER A 77 8.53 5.59 -11.49
CA SER A 77 8.84 6.56 -12.55
C SER A 77 10.33 6.94 -12.59
N VAL A 78 10.99 6.96 -11.44
CA VAL A 78 12.44 7.22 -11.33
C VAL A 78 13.30 5.95 -11.47
N ARG A 79 12.68 4.77 -11.61
CA ARG A 79 13.35 3.47 -11.73
C ARG A 79 14.36 3.20 -10.59
N ALA A 80 14.05 3.67 -9.39
CA ALA A 80 14.91 3.47 -8.25
C ALA A 80 14.89 2.00 -7.80
N GLU A 81 16.08 1.46 -7.53
CA GLU A 81 16.23 0.11 -6.98
C GLU A 81 16.46 0.15 -5.46
N HIS A 82 16.06 -0.94 -4.77
CA HIS A 82 16.30 -1.07 -3.34
C HIS A 82 17.80 -1.06 -3.05
N GLY A 83 18.25 -0.18 -2.14
CA GLY A 83 19.65 -0.09 -1.73
C GLY A 83 20.52 0.83 -2.60
N GLN A 84 20.09 1.16 -3.82
CA GLN A 84 20.87 1.96 -4.78
C GLN A 84 21.34 3.32 -4.21
N LEU A 85 20.49 4.01 -3.44
CA LEU A 85 20.88 5.27 -2.80
C LEU A 85 21.97 5.07 -1.73
N ALA A 86 21.89 3.99 -0.95
CA ALA A 86 22.90 3.70 0.07
C ALA A 86 24.25 3.42 -0.58
N GLU A 87 24.27 2.58 -1.63
CA GLU A 87 25.48 2.28 -2.42
C GLU A 87 26.08 3.55 -3.03
N PHE A 88 25.24 4.42 -3.60
CA PHE A 88 25.69 5.71 -4.14
C PHE A 88 26.32 6.60 -3.07
N LEU A 89 25.72 6.70 -1.89
CA LEU A 89 26.25 7.51 -0.78
C LEU A 89 27.54 6.93 -0.22
N GLU A 90 27.68 5.61 -0.15
CA GLU A 90 28.91 4.93 0.26
C GLU A 90 30.04 5.18 -0.74
N GLN A 91 29.77 5.07 -2.04
CA GLN A 91 30.76 5.37 -3.08
C GLN A 91 31.21 6.84 -3.00
N LYS A 92 30.26 7.76 -2.87
CA LYS A 92 30.57 9.20 -2.75
C LYS A 92 31.44 9.51 -1.53
N LYS A 93 31.24 8.81 -0.40
CA LYS A 93 32.12 8.96 0.78
C LYS A 93 33.55 8.48 0.50
N LYS A 94 33.70 7.31 -0.13
CA LYS A 94 35.03 6.78 -0.53
C LYS A 94 35.76 7.74 -1.46
N ASP A 95 35.06 8.28 -2.46
CA ASP A 95 35.66 9.22 -3.42
C ASP A 95 36.14 10.51 -2.74
N ALA A 96 35.43 10.99 -1.72
CA ALA A 96 35.82 12.17 -0.95
C ALA A 96 37.05 11.91 -0.05
N GLU A 97 37.20 10.71 0.50
CA GLU A 97 38.36 10.31 1.31
C GLU A 97 39.62 10.11 0.48
N VAL A 98 39.50 9.74 -0.80
CA VAL A 98 40.64 9.55 -1.71
C VAL A 98 41.25 10.89 -2.19
N ILE A 99 40.47 11.97 -2.15
CA ILE A 99 40.88 13.31 -2.61
C ILE A 99 41.41 14.19 -1.45
N ALA A 100 41.22 13.77 -0.20
CA ALA A 100 41.69 14.45 1.01
C ALA A 100 43.08 13.98 1.44
#